data_AF-A0A7G8IZI6-F1
#
_entry.id   AF-A0A7G8IZI6-F1
#
_cell.length_a   1.000
_cell.length_b   1.000
_cell.length_c   1.000
_cell.angle_alpha   90.00
_cell.angle_beta   90.00
_cell.angle_gamma   90.00
#
_symmetry.space_group_name_H-M   'P 1'
#
loop_
_entity.id
_entity.type
_entity.pdbx_description
1 polymer ?
#
loop_
_entity_poly.entity_id
_entity_poly.type
_entity_poly.pdbx_seq_one_letter_code
_entity_poly.pdbx_strand_id
1 'polypeptide(L)'
;MSGTIALVIGSVAAPGHAASLDGVRPLLLACFKSADAPSCDRALMLTEAMQRRAADRQLYPCQTLLLGVQAEVVMVQLGEQRGQKVFETLRDSERLCAGL
;
A
#
# COMPACT_ATOMS: atom_id res chain seq x y z
N MET A 1 -10.91 52.48 12.38
CA MET A 1 -10.35 51.36 13.18
C MET A 1 -10.58 50.08 12.38
N SER A 2 -9.57 49.61 11.63
CA SER A 2 -9.67 48.40 10.80
C SER A 2 -9.05 47.24 11.56
N GLY A 3 -9.89 46.30 12.01
CA GLY A 3 -9.45 45.08 12.67
C GLY A 3 -9.15 43.99 11.64
N THR A 4 -7.90 43.59 11.53
CA THR A 4 -7.47 42.41 10.78
C THR A 4 -7.75 41.15 11.59
N ILE A 5 -8.64 40.29 11.09
CA ILE A 5 -8.93 38.98 11.66
C ILE A 5 -7.87 37.99 11.13
N ALA A 6 -6.99 37.51 12.01
CA ALA A 6 -6.02 36.47 11.68
C ALA A 6 -6.69 35.08 11.81
N LEU A 7 -6.87 34.40 10.67
CA LEU A 7 -7.39 33.03 10.63
C LEU A 7 -6.24 32.05 10.86
N VAL A 8 -6.18 31.44 12.05
CA VAL A 8 -5.24 30.35 12.35
C VAL A 8 -5.81 29.06 11.78
N ILE A 9 -5.31 28.63 10.63
CA ILE A 9 -5.67 27.33 10.02
C ILE A 9 -4.85 26.26 10.73
N GLY A 10 -5.41 25.72 11.83
CA GLY A 10 -4.87 24.53 12.48
C GLY A 10 -5.05 23.31 11.57
N SER A 11 -3.95 22.75 11.08
CA SER A 11 -3.96 21.52 10.29
C SER A 11 -4.22 20.35 11.24
N VAL A 12 -5.47 19.88 11.28
CA VAL A 12 -5.80 18.59 11.90
C VAL A 12 -5.26 17.48 10.99
N ALA A 13 -4.15 16.86 11.37
CA ALA A 13 -3.70 15.63 10.75
C ALA A 13 -4.80 14.59 10.95
N ALA A 14 -5.53 14.28 9.87
CA ALA A 14 -6.55 13.24 9.90
C ALA A 14 -5.91 11.93 10.37
N PRO A 15 -6.58 11.14 11.23
CA PRO A 15 -6.10 9.83 11.62
C PRO A 15 -6.05 8.97 10.36
N GLY A 16 -4.85 8.84 9.79
CA GLY A 16 -4.59 7.91 8.71
C GLY A 16 -4.90 6.52 9.24
N HIS A 17 -6.01 5.95 8.80
CA HIS A 17 -6.30 4.55 9.09
C HIS A 17 -5.12 3.77 8.55
N ALA A 18 -4.41 3.10 9.45
CA ALA A 18 -3.29 2.28 9.11
C ALA A 18 -3.80 1.22 8.12
N ALA A 19 -3.51 1.39 6.83
CA ALA A 19 -3.81 0.38 5.85
C ALA A 19 -3.14 -0.92 6.32
N SER A 20 -3.95 -1.94 6.57
CA SER A 20 -3.53 -3.30 6.87
C SER A 20 -3.57 -4.10 5.58
N LEU A 21 -2.83 -5.21 5.53
CA LEU A 21 -2.79 -6.01 4.30
C LEU A 21 -4.17 -6.55 3.95
N ASP A 22 -4.98 -6.92 4.95
CA ASP A 22 -6.37 -7.34 4.78
C ASP A 22 -7.24 -6.26 4.12
N GLY A 23 -7.03 -4.99 4.47
CA GLY A 23 -7.73 -3.86 3.87
C GLY A 23 -7.31 -3.56 2.43
N VAL A 24 -6.07 -3.88 2.07
CA VAL A 24 -5.51 -3.66 0.72
C VAL A 24 -5.77 -4.86 -0.21
N ARG A 25 -5.97 -6.05 0.35
CA ARG A 25 -6.15 -7.32 -0.38
C ARG A 25 -7.18 -7.27 -1.51
N PRO A 26 -8.39 -6.68 -1.36
CA PRO A 26 -9.35 -6.62 -2.45
C PRO A 26 -8.84 -5.84 -3.66
N LEU A 27 -8.06 -4.76 -3.43
CA LEU A 27 -7.46 -3.95 -4.49
C LEU A 27 -6.35 -4.70 -5.21
N LEU A 28 -5.49 -5.41 -4.46
CA LEU A 28 -4.46 -6.28 -5.04
C LEU A 28 -5.08 -7.38 -5.91
N LEU A 29 -6.14 -8.04 -5.43
CA LEU A 29 -6.83 -9.05 -6.22
C LEU A 29 -7.51 -8.47 -7.47
N ALA A 30 -8.08 -7.27 -7.39
CA ALA A 30 -8.63 -6.59 -8.56
C ALA A 30 -7.52 -6.31 -9.58
N CYS A 31 -6.42 -5.68 -9.15
CA CYS A 31 -5.26 -5.42 -9.99
C CYS A 31 -4.75 -6.70 -10.67
N PHE A 32 -4.47 -7.76 -9.89
CA PHE A 32 -3.91 -9.01 -10.43
C PHE A 32 -4.84 -9.72 -11.42
N LYS A 33 -6.16 -9.52 -11.32
CA LYS A 33 -7.13 -10.16 -12.22
C LYS A 33 -7.35 -9.37 -13.50
N SER A 34 -7.45 -8.05 -13.42
CA SER A 34 -7.87 -7.21 -14.55
C SER A 34 -6.75 -6.38 -15.17
N ALA A 35 -5.61 -6.25 -14.48
CA ALA A 35 -4.59 -5.24 -14.79
C ALA A 35 -5.19 -3.81 -14.91
N ASP A 36 -6.31 -3.56 -14.22
CA ASP A 36 -6.97 -2.26 -14.19
C ASP A 36 -6.06 -1.23 -13.51
N ALA A 37 -5.66 -0.20 -14.27
CA ALA A 37 -4.69 0.79 -13.82
C ALA A 37 -5.09 1.49 -12.51
N PRO A 38 -6.34 2.01 -12.34
CA PRO A 38 -6.79 2.58 -11.07
C PRO A 38 -6.63 1.63 -9.87
N SER A 39 -6.98 0.35 -10.05
CA SER A 39 -6.84 -0.67 -9.00
C SER A 39 -5.37 -0.93 -8.65
N CYS A 40 -4.51 -1.05 -9.65
CA CYS A 40 -3.09 -1.30 -9.48
C CYS A 40 -2.35 -0.10 -8.86
N ASP A 41 -2.63 1.13 -9.31
CA ASP A 41 -2.02 2.35 -8.76
C ASP A 41 -2.39 2.53 -7.30
N ARG A 42 -3.65 2.27 -6.95
CA ARG A 42 -4.09 2.33 -5.55
C ARG A 42 -3.46 1.24 -4.71
N ALA A 43 -3.32 0.03 -5.25
CA ALA A 43 -2.62 -1.05 -4.58
C ALA A 43 -1.15 -0.70 -4.30
N LEU A 44 -0.44 -0.15 -5.29
CA LEU A 44 0.96 0.31 -5.14
C LEU A 44 1.12 1.37 -4.05
N MET A 45 0.28 2.41 -4.06
CA MET A 45 0.37 3.48 -3.06
C MET A 45 0.17 2.94 -1.64
N LEU A 46 -0.80 2.04 -1.44
CA LEU A 46 -1.10 1.49 -0.12
C LEU A 46 -0.02 0.52 0.35
N THR A 47 0.48 -0.36 -0.52
CA THR A 47 1.56 -1.29 -0.15
C THR A 47 2.90 -0.57 0.08
N GLU A 48 3.15 0.56 -0.58
CA GLU A 48 4.29 1.42 -0.29
C GLU A 48 4.18 2.12 1.07
N ALA A 49 3.00 2.67 1.40
CA ALA A 49 2.75 3.24 2.71
C ALA A 49 2.94 2.19 3.83
N MET A 50 2.51 0.96 3.59
CA MET A 50 2.76 -0.16 4.49
C MET A 50 4.26 -0.51 4.56
N GLN A 51 4.97 -0.56 3.43
CA GLN A 51 6.40 -0.87 3.38
C GLN A 51 7.19 0.10 4.24
N ARG A 52 6.90 1.41 4.13
CA ARG A 52 7.53 2.45 4.95
C ARG A 52 7.24 2.26 6.43
N ARG A 53 5.99 1.99 6.80
CA ARG A 53 5.62 1.69 8.20
C ARG A 53 6.36 0.46 8.74
N ALA A 54 6.50 -0.59 7.93
CA ALA A 54 7.26 -1.77 8.31
C ALA A 54 8.74 -1.42 8.55
N ALA A 55 9.33 -0.57 7.70
CA ALA A 55 10.69 -0.07 7.89
C ALA A 55 10.84 0.76 9.17
N ASP A 56 9.92 1.70 9.43
CA ASP A 56 9.91 2.53 10.64
C ASP A 56 9.81 1.70 11.93
N ARG A 57 9.10 0.57 11.86
CA ARG A 57 8.96 -0.39 12.96
C ARG A 57 10.04 -1.49 12.96
N GLN A 58 11.03 -1.41 12.07
CA GLN A 58 12.11 -2.39 11.91
C GLN A 58 11.61 -3.83 11.62
N LEU A 59 10.42 -3.96 11.02
CA LEU A 59 9.83 -5.21 10.56
C LEU A 59 10.36 -5.57 9.17
N TYR A 60 11.68 -5.71 9.06
CA TYR A 60 12.39 -5.90 7.78
C TYR A 60 11.91 -7.11 6.95
N PRO A 61 11.52 -8.26 7.54
CA PRO A 61 10.92 -9.35 6.77
C PRO A 61 9.62 -8.93 6.06
N CYS A 62 8.71 -8.24 6.77
CA CYS A 62 7.49 -7.73 6.18
C CYS A 62 7.77 -6.63 5.14
N GLN A 63 8.72 -5.72 5.43
CA GLN A 63 9.14 -4.69 4.49
C GLN A 63 9.58 -5.30 3.15
N THR A 64 10.41 -6.35 3.19
CA THR A 64 10.94 -7.01 1.99
C THR A 64 9.84 -7.69 1.19
N LEU A 65 8.88 -8.33 1.87
CA LEU A 65 7.73 -8.95 1.22
C LEU A 65 6.81 -7.93 0.56
N LEU A 66 6.60 -6.77 1.21
CA LEU A 66 5.82 -5.67 0.62
C LEU A 66 6.49 -5.10 -0.64
N LEU A 67 7.82 -5.04 -0.70
CA LEU A 67 8.54 -4.71 -1.95
C LEU A 67 8.29 -5.77 -3.03
N GLY A 68 8.24 -7.05 -2.66
CA GLY A 68 7.83 -8.13 -3.56
C GLY A 68 6.42 -7.93 -4.10
N VAL A 69 5.44 -7.60 -3.24
CA VAL A 69 4.06 -7.33 -3.66
C VAL A 69 4.02 -6.15 -4.64
N GLN A 70 4.76 -5.07 -4.37
CA GLN A 70 4.85 -3.92 -5.28
C GLN A 70 5.43 -4.31 -6.64
N ALA A 71 6.51 -5.10 -6.66
CA ALA A 71 7.11 -5.59 -7.90
C ALA A 71 6.10 -6.41 -8.72
N GLU A 72 5.36 -7.31 -8.07
CA GLU A 72 4.32 -8.11 -8.73
C GLU A 72 3.20 -7.24 -9.32
N VAL A 73 2.77 -6.16 -8.65
CA VAL A 73 1.80 -5.20 -9.20
C VAL A 73 2.36 -4.51 -10.45
N VAL A 74 3.61 -4.04 -10.41
CA VAL A 74 4.26 -3.43 -11.58
C VAL A 74 4.34 -4.43 -12.74
N MET A 75 4.74 -5.68 -12.48
CA MET A 75 4.81 -6.71 -13.52
C MET A 75 3.44 -6.99 -14.17
N VAL A 76 2.37 -6.98 -13.38
CA VAL A 76 0.99 -7.08 -13.90
C VAL A 76 0.64 -5.88 -14.79
N GLN A 77 0.97 -4.65 -14.38
CA GLN A 77 0.74 -3.45 -15.19
C GLN A 77 1.51 -3.46 -16.51
N LEU A 78 2.73 -4.00 -16.51
CA LEU A 78 3.55 -4.14 -17.70
C LEU A 78 3.09 -5.27 -18.63
N GLY A 79 2.18 -6.13 -18.19
CA GLY A 79 1.75 -7.32 -18.95
C GLY A 79 2.82 -8.41 -19.04
N GLU A 80 3.96 -8.22 -18.36
CA GLU A 80 5.11 -9.12 -18.38
C GLU A 80 4.91 -10.26 -17.37
N GLN A 81 4.92 -11.50 -17.88
CA GLN A 81 4.79 -12.72 -17.07
C GLN A 81 3.65 -12.71 -16.02
N ARG A 82 2.61 -11.87 -16.18
CA ARG A 82 1.43 -11.68 -15.30
C ARG A 82 1.63 -12.16 -13.86
N GLY A 83 2.63 -11.60 -13.21
CA GLY A 83 2.89 -11.84 -11.80
C GLY A 83 2.86 -13.32 -11.40
N GLN A 84 3.74 -14.15 -11.98
CA GLN A 84 3.79 -15.60 -11.73
C GLN A 84 3.72 -15.99 -10.25
N LYS A 85 4.13 -15.10 -9.35
CA LYS A 85 4.14 -15.33 -7.91
C LYS A 85 3.17 -14.43 -7.15
N VAL A 86 2.31 -13.65 -7.81
CA VAL A 86 1.35 -12.72 -7.16
C VAL A 86 0.63 -13.31 -5.95
N PHE A 87 0.03 -14.49 -6.11
CA PHE A 87 -0.73 -15.12 -5.02
C PHE A 87 0.16 -15.76 -3.95
N GLU A 88 1.37 -16.20 -4.32
CA GLU A 88 2.36 -16.70 -3.37
C GLU A 88 2.92 -15.55 -2.52
N THR A 89 3.43 -14.51 -3.18
CA THR A 89 3.96 -13.29 -2.56
C THR A 89 2.90 -12.61 -1.68
N LEU A 90 1.64 -12.53 -2.13
CA LEU A 90 0.54 -11.98 -1.34
C LEU A 90 0.29 -12.82 -0.08
N ARG A 91 0.17 -14.15 -0.20
CA ARG A 91 -0.07 -15.05 0.94
C ARG A 91 1.07 -14.99 1.97
N ASP A 92 2.31 -14.93 1.51
CA ASP A 92 3.46 -14.86 2.41
C ASP A 92 3.52 -13.51 3.12
N SER A 93 3.15 -12.43 2.43
CA SER A 93 2.97 -11.10 3.01
C SER A 93 1.86 -11.09 4.07
N GLU A 94 0.71 -11.72 3.80
CA GLU A 94 -0.42 -11.80 4.76
C GLU A 94 0.02 -12.44 6.09
N ARG A 95 0.87 -13.47 6.02
CA ARG A 95 1.38 -14.16 7.22
C ARG A 95 2.39 -13.32 8.00
N LEU A 96 3.32 -12.67 7.31
CA LEU A 96 4.47 -12.02 7.94
C LEU A 96 4.27 -10.53 8.23
N CYS A 97 3.26 -9.92 7.62
CA CYS A 97 2.83 -8.54 7.89
C CYS A 97 1.60 -8.45 8.80
N ALA A 98 1.20 -9.54 9.45
CA ALA A 98 0.10 -9.53 10.40
C ALA A 98 0.40 -8.55 11.55
N GLY A 99 -0.56 -7.66 11.85
CA GLY A 99 -0.43 -6.64 12.90
C GLY A 99 0.21 -5.31 12.47
N LEU A 100 0.49 -5.13 11.17
CA LEU A 100 0.92 -3.85 10.58
C LEU A 100 -0.25 -2.91 10.27
#